data_AF-K1SBR9-F1
#
_entry.id   AF-K1SBR9-F1
#
_cell.length_a   1.000
_cell.length_b   1.000
_cell.length_c   1.000
_cell.angle_alpha   90.00
_cell.angle_beta   90.00
_cell.angle_gamma   90.00
#
_symmetry.space_group_name_H-M   'P 1'
#
loop_
_entity.id
_entity.type
_entity.pdbx_description
1 polymer ?
#
loop_
_entity_poly.entity_id
_entity_poly.type
_entity_poly.pdbx_seq_one_letter_code
_entity_poly.pdbx_strand_id
1 'polypeptide(L)'
;AGGVDTLATFRYKTEAAPEAHAFFRVRVSDLSGGHSGDDIDKGRMNSNKLVARLLWNGAQRFGLRLSRFDGGNLRNAIPREAYAVFAVPSGSKAGFEAFYKEFAGELAAEAKFREPNFKIGIEEAPAASVIDAATQRNLLYALVGLSNGVIEMSLAMPGLVETSTNLAS
;
A
#
# COMPACT_ATOMS: atom_id res chain seq x y z
N ALA A 1 -6.45 26.00 -1.57
CA ALA A 1 -5.77 25.30 -0.48
C ALA A 1 -4.26 25.46 -0.64
N GLY A 2 -3.55 25.95 0.39
CA GLY A 2 -2.09 25.95 0.42
C GLY A 2 -1.61 24.62 0.98
N GLY A 3 -1.18 23.71 0.10
CA GLY A 3 -0.58 22.43 0.48
C GLY A 3 0.94 22.49 0.40
N VAL A 4 1.62 21.65 1.17
CA VAL A 4 3.07 21.44 1.06
C VAL A 4 3.32 20.01 0.61
N ASP A 5 4.17 19.85 -0.40
CA ASP A 5 4.60 18.54 -0.88
C ASP A 5 5.82 18.07 -0.06
N THR A 6 5.78 16.82 0.40
CA THR A 6 6.95 16.16 1.02
C THR A 6 7.42 15.03 0.13
N LEU A 7 8.67 15.09 -0.32
CA LEU A 7 9.32 14.00 -1.05
C LEU A 7 10.33 13.30 -0.15
N ALA A 8 10.17 11.99 0.03
CA ALA A 8 11.15 11.13 0.68
C ALA A 8 11.82 10.24 -0.38
N THR A 9 13.15 10.08 -0.30
CA THR A 9 13.91 9.25 -1.25
C THR A 9 14.76 8.23 -0.50
N PHE A 10 14.54 6.96 -0.82
CA PHE A 10 15.38 5.86 -0.36
C PHE A 10 16.32 5.44 -1.47
N ARG A 11 17.62 5.35 -1.18
CA ARG A 11 18.60 4.72 -2.07
C ARG A 11 18.75 3.27 -1.64
N TYR A 12 18.49 2.35 -2.56
CA TYR A 12 18.56 0.92 -2.30
C TYR A 12 19.51 0.24 -3.27
N LYS A 13 19.91 -0.98 -2.90
CA LYS A 13 20.56 -1.92 -3.81
C LYS A 13 19.61 -3.06 -4.11
N THR A 14 19.75 -3.64 -5.30
CA THR A 14 19.13 -4.92 -5.62
C THR A 14 20.09 -6.05 -5.32
N GLU A 15 19.54 -7.17 -4.84
CA GLU A 15 20.25 -8.42 -4.63
C GLU A 15 19.46 -9.57 -5.28
N ALA A 16 20.14 -10.69 -5.54
CA ALA A 16 19.44 -11.89 -5.95
C ALA A 16 18.44 -12.29 -4.85
N ALA A 17 17.24 -12.69 -5.24
CA ALA A 17 16.34 -13.28 -4.26
C ALA A 17 16.98 -14.54 -3.67
N PRO A 18 16.74 -14.82 -2.38
CA PRO A 18 17.23 -16.05 -1.78
C PRO A 18 16.67 -17.26 -2.54
N GLU A 19 17.42 -18.36 -2.54
CA GLU A 19 16.98 -19.58 -3.20
C GLU A 19 15.61 -20.05 -2.66
N ALA A 20 14.89 -20.82 -3.49
CA ALA A 20 13.58 -21.38 -3.15
C ALA A 20 12.56 -20.34 -2.64
N HIS A 21 12.33 -19.29 -3.43
CA HIS A 21 11.25 -18.32 -3.21
C HIS A 21 10.21 -18.37 -4.34
N ALA A 22 8.93 -18.27 -3.96
CA ALA A 22 7.82 -18.07 -4.88
C ALA A 22 7.52 -16.57 -5.00
N PHE A 23 7.39 -16.10 -6.24
CA PHE A 23 7.14 -14.70 -6.55
C PHE A 23 5.66 -14.45 -6.84
N PHE A 24 5.19 -13.31 -6.35
CA PHE A 24 3.82 -12.85 -6.51
C PHE A 24 3.80 -11.39 -6.94
N ARG A 25 2.77 -11.04 -7.70
CA ARG A 25 2.35 -9.65 -7.90
C ARG A 25 1.03 -9.43 -7.17
N VAL A 26 1.00 -8.47 -6.25
CA VAL A 26 -0.26 -7.92 -5.72
C VAL A 26 -0.67 -6.73 -6.57
N ARG A 27 -1.98 -6.61 -6.84
CA ARG A 27 -2.58 -5.41 -7.42
C ARG A 27 -3.80 -5.00 -6.60
N VAL A 28 -3.84 -3.73 -6.25
CA VAL A 28 -5.04 -3.01 -5.80
C VAL A 28 -5.50 -2.12 -6.95
N SER A 29 -6.78 -2.17 -7.29
CA SER A 29 -7.36 -1.36 -8.37
C SER A 29 -8.80 -0.97 -8.08
N ASP A 30 -9.33 -0.10 -8.95
CA ASP A 30 -10.74 0.33 -8.96
C ASP A 30 -11.23 1.01 -7.68
N LEU A 31 -10.31 1.56 -6.87
CA LEU A 31 -10.68 2.54 -5.85
C LEU A 31 -11.20 3.82 -6.53
N SER A 32 -12.06 4.53 -5.81
CA SER A 32 -12.73 5.75 -6.27
C SER A 32 -11.74 6.88 -6.54
N GLY A 33 -10.66 6.96 -5.74
CA GLY A 33 -9.62 7.99 -5.88
C GLY A 33 -10.14 9.40 -5.62
N GLY A 34 -9.72 10.39 -6.41
CA GLY A 34 -10.24 11.76 -6.40
C GLY A 34 -9.32 12.79 -5.76
N HIS A 35 -9.83 14.00 -5.53
CA HIS A 35 -9.01 15.14 -5.15
C HIS A 35 -8.65 15.09 -3.65
N SER A 36 -7.35 15.05 -3.34
CA SER A 36 -6.85 14.90 -1.96
C SER A 36 -7.14 16.08 -1.03
N GLY A 37 -7.69 17.19 -1.52
CA GLY A 37 -8.31 18.24 -0.69
C GLY A 37 -9.80 17.97 -0.49
N ASP A 38 -10.59 18.25 -1.54
CA ASP A 38 -12.06 18.20 -1.55
C ASP A 38 -12.70 16.83 -1.28
N ASP A 39 -11.97 15.73 -1.42
CA ASP A 39 -12.49 14.38 -1.24
C ASP A 39 -11.87 13.63 -0.04
N ILE A 40 -10.96 14.24 0.71
CA ILE A 40 -10.16 13.56 1.75
C ILE A 40 -10.99 13.13 2.97
N ASP A 41 -12.09 13.82 3.22
CA ASP A 41 -13.07 13.55 4.28
C ASP A 41 -14.09 12.46 3.90
N LYS A 42 -14.14 12.05 2.63
CA LYS A 42 -15.13 11.08 2.12
C LYS A 42 -14.82 9.63 2.48
N GLY A 43 -13.79 9.40 3.31
CA GLY A 43 -13.40 8.06 3.77
C GLY A 43 -12.89 7.14 2.67
N ARG A 44 -12.42 7.71 1.54
CA ARG A 44 -11.88 6.94 0.41
C ARG A 44 -10.60 6.22 0.82
N MET A 45 -10.41 5.02 0.31
CA MET A 45 -9.21 4.24 0.59
C MET A 45 -8.03 4.70 -0.27
N ASN A 46 -6.82 4.48 0.22
CA ASN A 46 -5.57 4.80 -0.48
C ASN A 46 -4.88 3.49 -0.91
N SER A 47 -4.70 3.27 -2.21
CA SER A 47 -4.11 2.04 -2.75
C SER A 47 -2.71 1.75 -2.21
N ASN A 48 -1.87 2.78 -2.06
CA ASN A 48 -0.51 2.66 -1.53
C ASN A 48 -0.53 2.11 -0.10
N LYS A 49 -1.44 2.63 0.75
CA LYS A 49 -1.59 2.17 2.14
C LYS A 49 -2.07 0.71 2.21
N LEU A 50 -2.98 0.30 1.32
CA LEU A 50 -3.49 -1.07 1.28
C LEU A 50 -2.39 -2.07 0.88
N VAL A 51 -1.64 -1.77 -0.18
CA VAL A 51 -0.50 -2.62 -0.61
C VAL A 51 0.58 -2.66 0.48
N ALA A 52 0.91 -1.51 1.09
CA ALA A 52 1.87 -1.45 2.19
C ALA A 52 1.46 -2.31 3.39
N ARG A 53 0.16 -2.31 3.75
CA ARG A 53 -0.38 -3.15 4.85
C ARG A 53 -0.21 -4.65 4.55
N LEU A 54 -0.45 -5.10 3.31
CA LEU A 54 -0.22 -6.50 2.92
C LEU A 54 1.26 -6.85 3.03
N LEU A 55 2.14 -6.04 2.41
CA LEU A 55 3.59 -6.29 2.39
C LEU A 55 4.19 -6.31 3.80
N TRP A 56 3.72 -5.42 4.67
CA TRP A 56 4.11 -5.37 6.07
C TRP A 56 3.80 -6.67 6.80
N ASN A 57 2.53 -7.13 6.75
CA ASN A 57 2.14 -8.40 7.38
C ASN A 57 2.89 -9.58 6.76
N GLY A 58 3.07 -9.57 5.44
CA GLY A 58 3.86 -10.56 4.71
C GLY A 58 5.31 -10.64 5.22
N ALA A 59 5.95 -9.49 5.42
CA ALA A 59 7.32 -9.41 5.90
C ALA A 59 7.46 -9.93 7.34
N GLN A 60 6.51 -9.58 8.22
CA GLN A 60 6.54 -9.99 9.63
C GLN A 60 6.27 -11.49 9.82
N ARG A 61 5.38 -12.08 9.01
CA ARG A 61 4.87 -13.45 9.23
C ARG A 61 5.51 -14.51 8.33
N PHE A 62 5.95 -14.12 7.14
CA PHE A 62 6.34 -15.06 6.09
C PHE A 62 7.73 -14.75 5.49
N GLY A 63 8.51 -13.84 6.08
CA GLY A 63 9.84 -13.51 5.57
C GLY A 63 9.82 -12.91 4.16
N LEU A 64 8.72 -12.23 3.80
CA LEU A 64 8.53 -11.62 2.48
C LEU A 64 9.70 -10.71 2.10
N ARG A 65 10.15 -10.83 0.85
CA ARG A 65 11.15 -9.96 0.21
C ARG A 65 10.51 -9.14 -0.90
N LEU A 66 10.70 -7.82 -0.87
CA LEU A 66 10.12 -6.89 -1.81
C LEU A 66 11.04 -6.73 -3.02
N SER A 67 10.50 -6.86 -4.22
CA SER A 67 11.21 -6.60 -5.48
C SER A 67 10.89 -5.21 -6.03
N ARG A 68 9.60 -4.87 -6.06
CA ARG A 68 9.11 -3.65 -6.68
C ARG A 68 7.84 -3.16 -5.99
N PHE A 69 7.67 -1.85 -5.90
CA PHE A 69 6.46 -1.19 -5.42
C PHE A 69 6.21 0.03 -6.32
N ASP A 70 5.03 0.11 -6.91
CA ASP A 70 4.58 1.29 -7.66
C ASP A 70 3.12 1.55 -7.33
N GLY A 71 2.77 2.80 -7.06
CA GLY A 71 1.38 3.17 -6.90
C GLY A 71 1.20 4.67 -6.91
N GLY A 72 -0.03 5.10 -7.19
CA GLY A 72 -0.29 6.51 -7.44
C GLY A 72 0.15 7.00 -8.83
N ASN A 73 -0.14 8.27 -9.10
CA ASN A 73 0.20 8.92 -10.37
C ASN A 73 0.28 10.45 -10.24
N LEU A 74 -0.72 11.05 -9.59
CA LEU A 74 -0.81 12.51 -9.42
C LEU A 74 -0.66 12.87 -7.94
N ARG A 75 0.21 13.84 -7.68
CA ARG A 75 0.55 14.38 -6.35
C ARG A 75 -0.65 14.82 -5.51
N ASN A 76 -1.70 15.35 -6.14
CA ASN A 76 -2.92 15.81 -5.46
C ASN A 76 -4.11 14.85 -5.60
N ALA A 77 -3.88 13.60 -6.02
CA ALA A 77 -4.93 12.60 -6.14
C ALA A 77 -4.80 11.52 -5.06
N ILE A 78 -5.94 11.13 -4.48
CA ILE A 78 -6.04 9.91 -3.69
C ILE A 78 -5.79 8.73 -4.66
N PRO A 79 -4.75 7.90 -4.43
CA PRO A 79 -4.31 6.94 -5.42
C PRO A 79 -5.30 5.78 -5.54
N ARG A 80 -5.61 5.45 -6.81
CA ARG A 80 -6.63 4.46 -7.17
C ARG A 80 -6.08 3.05 -7.33
N GLU A 81 -4.84 2.99 -7.77
CA GLU A 81 -4.15 1.76 -8.12
C GLU A 81 -2.78 1.74 -7.46
N ALA A 82 -2.35 0.55 -7.07
CA ALA A 82 -1.00 0.27 -6.65
C ALA A 82 -0.71 -1.21 -6.91
N TYR A 83 0.54 -1.54 -7.19
CA TYR A 83 1.00 -2.90 -7.31
C TYR A 83 2.38 -3.07 -6.69
N ALA A 84 2.66 -4.29 -6.27
CA ALA A 84 3.99 -4.67 -5.81
C ALA A 84 4.34 -6.07 -6.28
N VAL A 85 5.61 -6.27 -6.60
CA VAL A 85 6.19 -7.60 -6.83
C VAL A 85 7.01 -7.97 -5.62
N PHE A 86 6.75 -9.14 -5.07
CA PHE A 86 7.42 -9.64 -3.88
C PHE A 86 7.59 -11.15 -3.96
N ALA A 87 8.43 -11.67 -3.07
CA ALA A 87 8.70 -13.08 -2.95
C ALA A 87 8.49 -13.54 -1.51
N VAL A 88 8.05 -14.77 -1.34
CA VAL A 88 8.03 -15.46 -0.03
C VAL A 88 8.78 -16.77 -0.15
N PRO A 89 9.39 -17.30 0.93
CA PRO A 89 9.98 -18.64 0.91
C PRO A 89 8.96 -19.65 0.41
N SER A 90 9.37 -20.57 -0.48
CA SER A 90 8.46 -21.55 -1.09
C SER A 90 7.73 -22.40 -0.06
N GLY A 91 8.37 -22.71 1.08
CA GLY A 91 7.74 -23.42 2.20
C GLY A 91 6.62 -22.63 2.91
N SER A 92 6.61 -21.31 2.76
CA SER A 92 5.58 -20.41 3.31
C SER A 92 4.47 -20.07 2.32
N LYS A 93 4.57 -20.49 1.05
CA LYS A 93 3.61 -20.15 -0.02
C LYS A 93 2.16 -20.42 0.38
N ALA A 94 1.84 -21.65 0.75
CA ALA A 94 0.46 -22.03 1.09
C ALA A 94 -0.08 -21.25 2.30
N GLY A 95 0.78 -20.99 3.29
CA GLY A 95 0.43 -20.17 4.46
C GLY A 95 0.18 -18.70 4.09
N PHE A 96 0.99 -18.14 3.19
CA PHE A 96 0.80 -16.79 2.68
C PHE A 96 -0.50 -16.66 1.88
N GLU A 97 -0.83 -17.62 1.01
CA GLU A 97 -2.06 -17.62 0.22
C GLU A 97 -3.32 -17.71 1.11
N ALA A 98 -3.27 -18.53 2.17
CA ALA A 98 -4.33 -18.61 3.16
C ALA A 98 -4.51 -17.28 3.91
N PHE A 99 -3.41 -16.70 4.40
CA PHE A 99 -3.41 -15.37 5.03
C PHE A 99 -3.95 -14.30 4.08
N TYR A 100 -3.53 -14.31 2.82
CA TYR A 100 -4.00 -13.36 1.82
C TYR A 100 -5.52 -13.45 1.64
N LYS A 101 -6.08 -14.66 1.60
CA LYS A 101 -7.53 -14.86 1.46
C LYS A 101 -8.30 -14.25 2.62
N GLU A 102 -7.82 -14.41 3.86
CA GLU A 102 -8.40 -13.76 5.04
C GLU A 102 -8.27 -12.24 4.96
N PHE A 103 -7.07 -11.75 4.68
CA PHE A 103 -6.77 -10.32 4.54
C PHE A 103 -7.63 -9.64 3.46
N ALA A 104 -7.81 -10.28 2.30
CA ALA A 104 -8.67 -9.78 1.23
C ALA A 104 -10.14 -9.73 1.65
N GLY A 105 -10.61 -10.71 2.44
CA GLY A 105 -11.95 -10.72 3.02
C GLY A 105 -12.16 -9.58 4.02
N GLU A 106 -11.18 -9.32 4.89
CA GLU A 106 -11.18 -8.18 5.81
C GLU A 106 -11.25 -6.85 5.06
N LEU A 107 -10.39 -6.66 4.05
CA LEU A 107 -10.40 -5.43 3.25
C LEU A 107 -11.70 -5.24 2.48
N ALA A 108 -12.28 -6.32 1.95
CA ALA A 108 -13.59 -6.24 1.28
C ALA A 108 -14.70 -5.81 2.26
N ALA A 109 -14.65 -6.28 3.51
CA ALA A 109 -15.57 -5.83 4.56
C ALA A 109 -15.36 -4.35 4.93
N GLU A 110 -14.11 -3.91 5.08
CA GLU A 110 -13.75 -2.50 5.31
C GLU A 110 -14.23 -1.60 4.14
N ALA A 111 -14.10 -2.08 2.90
CA ALA A 111 -14.40 -1.36 1.66
C ALA A 111 -15.90 -1.31 1.33
N LYS A 112 -16.70 -2.24 1.87
CA LYS A 112 -18.08 -2.57 1.44
C LYS A 112 -18.97 -1.37 1.09
N PHE A 113 -18.91 -0.29 1.88
CA PHE A 113 -19.80 0.86 1.71
C PHE A 113 -19.11 2.08 1.08
N ARG A 114 -17.78 2.07 0.95
CA ARG A 114 -16.99 3.24 0.55
C ARG A 114 -16.33 3.06 -0.82
N GLU A 115 -15.99 1.83 -1.17
CA GLU A 115 -15.27 1.50 -2.40
C GLU A 115 -15.96 0.32 -3.09
N PRO A 116 -17.15 0.54 -3.70
CA PRO A 116 -17.99 -0.54 -4.24
C PRO A 116 -17.34 -1.32 -5.39
N ASN A 117 -16.36 -0.72 -6.06
CA ASN A 117 -15.64 -1.33 -7.18
C ASN A 117 -14.26 -1.87 -6.77
N PHE A 118 -13.86 -1.74 -5.50
CA PHE A 118 -12.53 -2.15 -5.01
C PHE A 118 -12.19 -3.59 -5.40
N LYS A 119 -10.98 -3.76 -5.92
CA LYS A 119 -10.40 -5.07 -6.18
C LYS A 119 -9.00 -5.16 -5.57
N ILE A 120 -8.74 -6.30 -4.96
CA ILE A 120 -7.40 -6.75 -4.60
C ILE A 120 -7.19 -8.16 -5.14
N GLY A 121 -6.03 -8.38 -5.77
CA GLY A 121 -5.64 -9.66 -6.34
C GLY A 121 -4.17 -9.95 -6.08
N ILE A 122 -3.82 -11.23 -5.94
CA ILE A 122 -2.46 -11.72 -6.10
C ILE A 122 -2.41 -12.71 -7.25
N GLU A 123 -1.31 -12.70 -7.98
CA GLU A 123 -0.99 -13.67 -9.03
C GLU A 123 0.47 -14.08 -8.93
N GLU A 124 0.83 -15.26 -9.43
CA GLU A 124 2.23 -15.65 -9.54
C GLU A 124 2.97 -14.73 -10.52
N ALA A 125 4.23 -14.44 -10.20
CA ALA A 125 5.08 -13.58 -11.01
C ALA A 125 6.41 -14.28 -11.32
N PRO A 126 7.10 -13.89 -12.41
CA PRO A 126 8.46 -14.36 -12.66
C PRO A 126 9.43 -13.96 -11.54
N ALA A 127 10.48 -14.76 -11.34
CA ALA A 127 11.54 -14.42 -10.42
C ALA A 127 12.23 -13.11 -10.79
N ALA A 128 12.57 -12.30 -9.80
CA ALA A 128 13.21 -11.00 -9.96
C ALA A 128 14.26 -10.76 -8.86
N SER A 129 15.08 -9.73 -9.03
CA SER A 129 15.92 -9.24 -7.93
C SER A 129 15.07 -8.60 -6.84
N VAL A 130 15.54 -8.60 -5.60
CA VAL A 130 14.86 -8.01 -4.45
C VAL A 130 15.63 -6.82 -3.91
N ILE A 131 14.93 -5.90 -3.26
CA ILE A 131 15.49 -4.76 -2.54
C ILE A 131 16.25 -5.28 -1.32
N ASP A 132 17.41 -4.70 -1.02
CA ASP A 132 18.19 -5.03 0.18
C ASP A 132 17.32 -4.96 1.46
N ALA A 133 17.54 -5.89 2.38
CA ALA A 133 16.65 -6.11 3.51
C ALA A 133 16.50 -4.87 4.43
N ALA A 134 17.58 -4.09 4.59
CA ALA A 134 17.57 -2.89 5.42
C ALA A 134 16.67 -1.81 4.80
N THR A 135 16.82 -1.56 3.49
CA THR A 135 16.02 -0.55 2.80
C THR A 135 14.57 -0.99 2.66
N GLN A 136 14.30 -2.27 2.37
CA GLN A 136 12.94 -2.81 2.38
C GLN A 136 12.26 -2.56 3.73
N ARG A 137 12.94 -2.88 4.84
CA ARG A 137 12.37 -2.67 6.19
C ARG A 137 12.03 -1.20 6.41
N ASN A 138 12.96 -0.30 6.13
CA ASN A 138 12.77 1.13 6.34
C ASN A 138 11.66 1.69 5.45
N LEU A 139 11.56 1.22 4.20
CA LEU A 139 10.48 1.60 3.29
C LEU A 139 9.12 1.15 3.82
N LEU A 140 8.98 -0.12 4.23
CA LEU A 140 7.70 -0.61 4.76
C LEU A 140 7.32 0.08 6.08
N TYR A 141 8.30 0.39 6.95
CA TYR A 141 8.07 1.19 8.17
C TYR A 141 7.51 2.56 7.82
N ALA A 142 8.11 3.25 6.84
CA ALA A 142 7.63 4.55 6.39
C ALA A 142 6.23 4.44 5.78
N LEU A 143 6.00 3.53 4.83
CA LEU A 143 4.72 3.41 4.14
C LEU A 143 3.57 3.07 5.09
N VAL A 144 3.80 2.24 6.12
CA VAL A 144 2.79 1.93 7.13
C VAL A 144 2.66 3.06 8.15
N GLY A 145 3.77 3.64 8.60
CA GLY A 145 3.81 4.64 9.68
C GLY A 145 3.42 6.07 9.26
N LEU A 146 3.52 6.41 7.97
CA LEU A 146 3.08 7.72 7.48
C LEU A 146 1.57 7.89 7.68
N SER A 147 1.18 9.00 8.30
CA SER A 147 -0.23 9.42 8.40
C SER A 147 -0.85 9.56 7.01
N ASN A 148 -2.14 9.27 6.88
CA ASN A 148 -2.90 9.38 5.64
C ASN A 148 -4.39 9.63 5.95
N GLY A 149 -5.00 10.58 5.25
CA GLY A 149 -6.38 11.01 5.44
C GLY A 149 -6.48 12.30 6.26
N VAL A 150 -7.67 12.55 6.81
CA VAL A 150 -7.93 13.65 7.74
C VAL A 150 -7.12 13.44 9.03
N ILE A 151 -6.38 14.47 9.44
CA ILE A 151 -5.68 14.53 10.72
C ILE A 151 -6.56 15.27 11.74
N GLU A 152 -7.15 16.40 11.33
CA GLU A 152 -7.96 17.25 12.20
C GLU A 152 -9.08 17.95 11.43
N MET A 153 -10.27 17.97 12.03
CA MET A 153 -11.42 18.75 11.58
C MET A 153 -11.43 20.08 12.32
N SER A 154 -11.83 21.16 11.64
CA SER A 154 -11.86 22.48 12.26
C SER A 154 -12.88 22.55 13.39
N LEU A 155 -12.45 23.03 14.56
CA LEU A 155 -13.33 23.32 15.68
C LEU A 155 -14.19 24.58 15.44
N ALA A 156 -13.71 25.50 14.60
CA ALA A 156 -14.39 26.76 14.30
C ALA A 156 -15.45 26.61 13.20
N MET A 157 -15.27 25.65 12.28
CA MET A 157 -16.13 25.46 11.12
C MET A 157 -16.52 23.97 10.97
N PRO A 158 -17.69 23.55 11.50
CA PRO A 158 -18.15 22.18 11.40
C PRO A 158 -18.19 21.67 9.96
N GLY A 159 -17.58 20.51 9.72
CA GLY A 159 -17.49 19.88 8.40
C GLY A 159 -16.30 20.32 7.55
N LEU A 160 -15.49 21.29 8.00
CA LEU A 160 -14.26 21.67 7.32
C LEU A 160 -13.08 20.83 7.81
N VAL A 161 -12.33 20.23 6.88
CA VAL A 161 -11.03 19.63 7.16
C VAL A 161 -10.01 20.75 7.40
N GLU A 162 -9.39 20.74 8.57
CA GLU A 162 -8.37 21.74 8.93
C GLU A 162 -6.97 21.25 8.54
N THR A 163 -6.66 19.99 8.86
CA THR A 163 -5.38 19.36 8.52
C THR A 163 -5.62 17.96 7.96
N SER A 164 -4.97 17.64 6.84
CA SER A 164 -4.98 16.31 6.24
C SER A 164 -3.66 16.03 5.53
N THR A 165 -3.45 14.77 5.14
CA THR A 165 -2.31 14.36 4.33
C THR A 165 -2.68 13.19 3.43
N ASN A 166 -2.01 13.03 2.29
CA ASN A 166 -2.27 11.97 1.34
C ASN A 166 -0.95 11.39 0.82
N LEU A 167 -0.76 10.08 0.98
CA LEU A 167 0.35 9.37 0.37
C LEU A 167 0.05 9.13 -1.12
N ALA A 168 0.36 10.11 -1.95
CA ALA A 168 -0.07 10.17 -3.34
C ALA A 168 0.68 9.22 -4.28
N SER A 169 1.97 8.98 -4.04
CA SER A 169 2.87 8.17 -4.88
C SER A 169 4.06 7.67 -4.08
#